data_AF-X0WZ02-F1
#
_entry.id   AF-X0WZ02-F1
#
_cell.length_a   1.000
_cell.length_b   1.000
_cell.length_c   1.000
_cell.angle_alpha   90.00
_cell.angle_beta   90.00
_cell.angle_gamma   90.00
#
_symmetry.space_group_name_H-M   'P 1'
#
loop_
_entity.id
_entity.type
_entity.pdbx_description
1 polymer ?
#
loop_
_entity_poly.entity_id
_entity_poly.type
_entity_poly.pdbx_seq_one_letter_code
_entity_poly.pdbx_strand_id
1 'polypeptide(L)'
;MDRALTDLSVRFTQKASEFIADKVFPTVKVQNRSDVFFTYDRAYWFKTDAQLRGPGTESAGSGYEIGTDNFSCDVYAVHRNLSDQVRANADSPITMDRDATEFVTEHMLQRREQAWVDTYFTTNVWGTDRTGGTNFTVWDDYANSDPIRDMRDGVIAMAKLTAKKPNTLILGPECWDQLQDHPDYLERIKYTEKGVVSEDLISSLIGVKNTYIPWSIKNTANEG
;
A
#
# COMPACT_ATOMS: atom_id res chain seq x y z
N MET A 1 25.23 8.26 -43.79
CA MET A 1 25.11 7.33 -42.65
C MET A 1 24.44 8.10 -41.54
N ASP A 2 23.15 7.87 -41.33
CA ASP A 2 22.45 8.44 -40.18
C ASP A 2 22.87 7.66 -38.94
N ARG A 3 23.63 8.34 -38.08
CA ARG A 3 24.04 7.81 -36.79
C ARG A 3 22.95 8.19 -35.80
N ALA A 4 22.38 7.22 -35.10
CA ALA A 4 21.42 7.50 -34.03
C ALA A 4 22.02 8.52 -33.05
N LEU A 5 21.19 9.46 -32.55
CA LEU A 5 21.59 10.39 -31.50
C LEU A 5 22.06 9.57 -30.31
N THR A 6 23.38 9.56 -30.10
CA THR A 6 24.05 8.74 -29.10
C THR A 6 23.81 9.26 -27.68
N ASP A 7 23.21 10.45 -27.56
CA ASP A 7 23.01 11.18 -26.30
C ASP A 7 21.55 11.19 -25.82
N LEU A 8 20.63 10.55 -26.56
CA LEU A 8 19.22 10.51 -26.20
C LEU A 8 18.62 9.12 -26.44
N SER A 9 18.55 8.32 -25.37
CA SER A 9 17.65 7.17 -25.28
C SER A 9 16.45 7.57 -24.43
N VAL A 10 15.25 7.57 -25.01
CA VAL A 10 14.00 7.83 -24.28
C VAL A 10 13.38 6.49 -23.90
N ARG A 11 13.54 6.09 -22.63
CA ARG A 11 12.88 4.91 -22.05
C ARG A 11 11.80 5.39 -21.08
N PHE A 12 10.58 4.88 -21.25
CA PHE A 12 9.52 5.07 -20.26
C PHE A 12 9.65 3.98 -19.20
N THR A 13 10.19 4.35 -18.05
CA THR A 13 10.32 3.50 -16.87
C THR A 13 9.42 4.02 -15.76
N GLN A 14 8.86 3.11 -14.96
CA GLN A 14 8.17 3.52 -13.74
C GLN A 14 9.21 3.69 -12.64
N LYS A 15 9.19 4.84 -11.96
CA LYS A 15 10.10 5.07 -10.85
C LYS A 15 9.82 4.05 -9.76
N ALA A 16 10.87 3.40 -9.27
CA ALA A 16 10.74 2.41 -8.21
C ALA A 16 10.06 2.95 -6.93
N SER A 17 10.08 4.27 -6.72
CA SER A 17 9.40 4.95 -5.62
C SER A 17 7.88 4.90 -5.67
N GLU A 18 7.30 4.71 -6.86
CA GLU A 18 5.84 4.64 -7.07
C GLU A 18 5.25 3.28 -6.68
N PHE A 19 6.09 2.24 -6.56
CA PHE A 19 5.68 0.98 -5.95
C PHE A 19 5.69 1.16 -4.44
N ILE A 20 4.54 0.94 -3.80
CA ILE A 20 4.36 1.19 -2.36
C ILE A 20 4.10 -0.10 -1.57
N ALA A 21 3.94 -1.25 -2.24
CA ALA A 21 3.63 -2.51 -1.58
C ALA A 21 4.63 -2.83 -0.45
N ASP A 22 5.93 -2.59 -0.63
CA ASP A 22 6.96 -2.85 0.39
C ASP A 22 7.03 -1.79 1.51
N LYS A 23 6.52 -0.58 1.27
CA LYS A 23 6.38 0.46 2.29
C LYS A 23 5.19 0.17 3.23
N VAL A 24 4.13 -0.41 2.68
CA VAL A 24 2.92 -0.75 3.43
C VAL A 24 3.05 -2.13 4.08
N PHE A 25 3.56 -3.12 3.34
CA PHE A 25 3.78 -4.49 3.76
C PHE A 25 5.28 -4.79 3.80
N PRO A 26 5.92 -4.64 4.97
CA PRO A 26 7.36 -4.86 5.09
C PRO A 26 7.74 -6.32 4.79
N THR A 27 8.81 -6.50 4.02
CA THR A 27 9.30 -7.84 3.65
C THR A 27 9.86 -8.59 4.86
N VAL A 28 9.26 -9.73 5.18
CA VAL A 28 9.77 -10.67 6.19
C VAL A 28 10.45 -11.85 5.50
N LYS A 29 11.71 -12.11 5.83
CA LYS A 29 12.46 -13.24 5.26
C LYS A 29 12.03 -14.54 5.96
N VAL A 30 11.65 -15.52 5.16
CA VAL A 30 11.26 -16.86 5.61
C VAL A 30 12.18 -17.91 4.98
N GLN A 31 12.41 -19.01 5.71
CA GLN A 31 13.27 -20.10 5.23
C GLN A 31 12.52 -21.07 4.32
N ASN A 32 11.28 -21.38 4.68
CA ASN A 32 10.43 -22.33 3.96
C ASN A 32 9.52 -21.60 2.98
N ARG A 33 9.23 -22.24 1.84
CA ARG A 33 8.31 -21.71 0.81
C ARG A 33 6.87 -21.58 1.34
N SER A 34 6.44 -22.54 2.13
CA SER A 34 5.12 -22.57 2.76
C SER A 34 5.28 -23.14 4.15
N ASP A 35 4.69 -22.49 5.13
CA ASP A 35 4.68 -22.95 6.51
C ASP A 35 3.49 -22.34 7.26
N VAL A 36 3.34 -22.73 8.51
CA VAL A 36 2.38 -22.13 9.44
C VAL A 36 3.04 -21.03 10.25
N PHE A 37 2.29 -19.98 10.56
CA PHE A 37 2.68 -18.96 11.53
C PHE A 37 1.65 -18.90 12.66
N PHE A 38 2.13 -18.60 13.86
CA PHE A 38 1.28 -18.52 15.04
C PHE A 38 0.49 -17.22 15.06
N THR A 39 -0.79 -17.33 15.35
CA THR A 39 -1.69 -16.19 15.53
C THR A 39 -2.15 -16.10 16.98
N TYR A 40 -2.31 -14.87 17.46
CA TYR A 40 -2.79 -14.58 18.80
C TYR A 40 -4.12 -13.84 18.68
N ASP A 41 -5.18 -14.38 19.27
CA ASP A 41 -6.47 -13.71 19.27
C ASP A 41 -6.44 -12.51 20.22
N ARG A 42 -6.45 -11.31 19.64
CA ARG A 42 -6.50 -10.02 20.34
C ARG A 42 -7.51 -9.94 21.47
N ALA A 43 -8.62 -10.70 21.44
CA ALA A 43 -9.64 -10.70 22.49
C ALA A 43 -9.07 -11.05 23.87
N TYR A 44 -8.09 -11.96 23.95
CA TYR A 44 -7.47 -12.32 25.23
C TYR A 44 -6.59 -11.19 25.82
N TRP A 45 -6.09 -10.27 24.99
CA TRP A 45 -5.20 -9.18 25.41
C TRP A 45 -5.96 -7.88 25.72
N PHE A 46 -7.23 -7.78 25.32
CA PHE A 46 -8.09 -6.61 25.59
C PHE A 46 -9.08 -6.84 26.73
N LYS A 47 -9.15 -8.05 27.27
CA LYS A 47 -9.89 -8.36 28.50
C LYS A 47 -8.95 -8.35 29.71
N THR A 48 -9.50 -8.07 30.89
CA THR A 48 -8.81 -8.28 32.15
C THR A 48 -9.63 -9.22 33.01
N ASP A 49 -9.03 -10.35 33.37
CA ASP A 49 -9.61 -11.30 34.33
C ASP A 49 -9.16 -10.96 35.77
N ALA A 50 -8.49 -9.82 35.97
CA ALA A 50 -7.99 -9.40 37.27
C ALA A 50 -9.15 -9.08 38.22
N GLN A 51 -9.16 -9.75 39.36
CA GLN A 51 -10.16 -9.58 40.41
C GLN A 51 -9.51 -9.10 41.70
N LEU A 52 -10.28 -8.38 42.52
CA LEU A 52 -9.85 -7.95 43.85
C LEU A 52 -9.57 -9.20 44.70
N ARG A 53 -8.32 -9.37 45.12
CA ARG A 53 -7.89 -10.54 45.89
C ARG A 53 -7.90 -10.24 47.39
N GLY A 54 -8.57 -11.10 48.15
CA GLY A 54 -8.48 -11.08 49.61
C GLY A 54 -7.11 -11.59 50.11
N PRO A 55 -6.67 -11.21 51.32
CA PRO A 55 -5.45 -11.75 51.91
C PRO A 55 -5.56 -13.29 52.06
N GLY A 56 -4.62 -14.03 51.47
CA GLY A 56 -4.52 -15.49 51.60
C GLY A 56 -5.32 -16.33 50.60
N THR A 57 -6.12 -15.75 49.70
CA THR A 57 -6.88 -16.51 48.68
C THR A 57 -6.10 -16.63 47.37
N GLU A 58 -6.30 -17.69 46.59
CA GLU A 58 -5.66 -17.83 45.27
C GLU A 58 -6.04 -16.68 44.32
N SER A 59 -5.13 -16.29 43.42
CA SER A 59 -5.38 -15.27 42.40
C SER A 59 -6.28 -15.81 41.29
N ALA A 60 -7.04 -14.93 40.63
CA ALA A 60 -7.73 -15.30 39.40
C ALA A 60 -6.72 -15.71 38.33
N GLY A 61 -6.85 -16.95 37.83
CA GLY A 61 -6.06 -17.45 36.70
C GLY A 61 -6.56 -16.86 35.38
N SER A 62 -5.65 -16.65 34.45
CA SER A 62 -5.96 -16.27 33.07
C SER A 62 -5.06 -17.05 32.12
N GLY A 63 -5.49 -17.18 30.87
CA GLY A 63 -4.77 -17.88 29.82
C GLY A 63 -5.13 -17.32 28.45
N TYR A 64 -4.35 -17.73 27.46
CA TYR A 64 -4.58 -17.42 26.06
C TYR A 64 -4.36 -18.66 25.21
N GLU A 65 -5.09 -18.74 24.10
CA GLU A 65 -4.88 -19.77 23.09
C GLU A 65 -4.01 -19.23 21.96
N ILE A 66 -3.23 -20.12 21.36
CA ILE A 66 -2.40 -19.81 20.19
C ILE A 66 -3.03 -20.50 18.98
N GLY A 67 -3.42 -19.71 17.99
CA GLY A 67 -3.88 -20.20 16.70
C GLY A 67 -2.72 -20.39 15.72
N THR A 68 -3.04 -20.94 14.55
CA THR A 68 -2.10 -21.06 13.43
C THR A 68 -2.79 -20.67 12.14
N ASP A 69 -2.08 -19.98 11.27
CA ASP A 69 -2.49 -19.69 9.90
C ASP A 69 -1.33 -20.00 8.93
N ASN A 70 -1.61 -20.11 7.63
CA ASN A 70 -0.66 -20.60 6.64
C ASN A 70 -0.16 -19.46 5.74
N PHE A 71 1.08 -19.56 5.27
CA PHE A 71 1.58 -18.74 4.17
C PHE A 71 2.12 -19.59 3.02
N SER A 72 2.11 -19.04 1.81
CA SER A 72 2.75 -19.62 0.63
C SER A 72 3.46 -18.55 -0.18
N CYS A 73 4.72 -18.80 -0.53
CA CYS A 73 5.53 -17.96 -1.40
C CYS A 73 5.68 -18.63 -2.77
N ASP A 74 4.81 -18.28 -3.72
CA ASP A 74 4.90 -18.80 -5.08
C ASP A 74 6.04 -18.15 -5.87
N VAL A 75 6.66 -18.94 -6.75
CA VAL A 75 7.81 -18.51 -7.54
C VAL A 75 7.31 -17.85 -8.83
N TYR A 76 7.64 -16.57 -9.00
CA TYR A 76 7.43 -15.82 -10.24
C TYR A 76 8.77 -15.55 -10.90
N ALA A 77 8.84 -15.70 -12.22
CA ALA A 77 10.06 -15.50 -12.99
C ALA A 77 9.76 -14.86 -14.34
N VAL A 78 10.66 -13.98 -14.79
CA VAL A 78 10.68 -13.37 -16.11
C VAL A 78 12.12 -13.35 -16.61
N HIS A 79 12.32 -13.55 -17.90
CA HIS A 79 13.64 -13.52 -18.51
C HIS A 79 13.65 -12.63 -19.75
N ARG A 80 14.78 -11.99 -20.02
CA ARG A 80 15.04 -11.29 -21.28
C ARG A 80 16.25 -11.95 -21.94
N ASN A 81 16.02 -12.60 -23.08
CA ASN A 81 17.11 -13.22 -23.85
C ASN A 81 17.89 -12.13 -24.60
N LEU A 82 19.21 -12.19 -24.50
CA LEU A 82 20.13 -11.36 -25.26
C LEU A 82 21.09 -12.27 -26.02
N SER A 83 21.06 -12.22 -27.35
CA SER A 83 21.99 -12.99 -28.18
C SER A 83 23.35 -12.30 -28.27
N ASP A 84 24.42 -13.08 -28.35
CA ASP A 84 25.78 -12.55 -28.43
C ASP A 84 26.00 -11.69 -29.68
N GLN A 85 25.29 -11.99 -30.77
CA GLN A 85 25.33 -11.17 -31.98
C GLN A 85 24.72 -9.78 -31.76
N VAL A 86 23.61 -9.69 -31.01
CA VAL A 86 22.98 -8.40 -30.69
C VAL A 86 23.84 -7.63 -29.69
N ARG A 87 24.40 -8.31 -28.68
CA ARG A 87 25.35 -7.72 -27.72
C ARG A 87 26.60 -7.18 -28.40
N ALA A 88 27.18 -7.92 -29.35
CA ALA A 88 28.39 -7.52 -30.08
C ALA A 88 28.16 -6.38 -31.08
N ASN A 89 26.94 -6.25 -31.60
CA ASN A 89 26.53 -5.16 -32.50
C ASN A 89 25.90 -3.96 -31.75
N ALA A 90 25.99 -3.92 -30.43
CA ALA A 90 25.51 -2.80 -29.64
C ALA A 90 26.43 -1.58 -29.84
N ASP A 91 25.88 -0.49 -30.36
CA ASP A 91 26.60 0.78 -30.44
C ASP A 91 26.64 1.46 -29.06
N SER A 92 27.80 1.97 -28.69
CA SER A 92 27.96 2.83 -27.50
C SER A 92 27.02 4.05 -27.61
N PRO A 93 26.30 4.46 -26.55
CA PRO A 93 26.49 4.07 -25.13
C PRO A 93 25.53 2.98 -24.61
N ILE A 94 24.80 2.27 -25.47
CA ILE A 94 23.79 1.29 -25.03
C ILE A 94 24.48 0.11 -24.34
N THR A 95 24.14 -0.12 -23.08
CA THR A 95 24.62 -1.27 -22.30
C THR A 95 23.48 -2.28 -22.15
N MET A 96 23.34 -3.17 -23.12
CA MET A 96 22.19 -4.08 -23.24
C MET A 96 21.98 -4.99 -22.01
N ASP A 97 23.05 -5.36 -21.30
CA ASP A 97 22.96 -6.16 -20.08
C ASP A 97 22.32 -5.38 -18.91
N ARG A 98 22.61 -4.07 -18.82
CA ARG A 98 21.98 -3.19 -17.83
C ARG A 98 20.50 -3.02 -18.15
N ASP A 99 20.17 -2.79 -19.41
CA ASP A 99 18.79 -2.59 -19.86
C ASP A 99 17.94 -3.83 -19.61
N ALA A 100 18.48 -5.01 -19.91
CA ALA A 100 17.84 -6.30 -19.64
C ALA A 100 17.62 -6.54 -18.14
N THR A 101 18.60 -6.18 -17.30
CA THR A 101 18.48 -6.30 -15.84
C THR A 101 17.41 -5.36 -15.29
N GLU A 102 17.39 -4.11 -15.76
CA GLU A 102 16.38 -3.12 -15.39
C GLU A 102 14.98 -3.58 -15.81
N PHE A 103 14.84 -4.10 -17.03
CA PHE A 103 13.59 -4.67 -17.53
C PHE A 103 13.06 -5.80 -16.64
N VAL A 104 13.89 -6.80 -16.31
CA VAL A 104 13.48 -7.90 -15.42
C VAL A 104 13.11 -7.38 -14.03
N THR A 105 13.87 -6.42 -13.50
CA THR A 105 13.61 -5.82 -12.18
C THR A 105 12.26 -5.09 -12.16
N GLU A 106 11.96 -4.27 -13.16
CA GLU A 106 10.69 -3.55 -13.28
C GLU A 106 9.50 -4.50 -13.34
N HIS A 107 9.58 -5.56 -14.15
CA HIS A 107 8.53 -6.56 -14.24
C HIS A 107 8.27 -7.26 -12.90
N MET A 108 9.32 -7.56 -12.13
CA MET A 108 9.17 -8.18 -10.81
C MET A 108 8.56 -7.22 -9.79
N LEU A 109 8.94 -5.93 -9.81
CA LEU A 109 8.33 -4.91 -8.95
C LEU A 109 6.85 -4.68 -9.29
N GLN A 110 6.51 -4.60 -10.57
CA GLN A 110 5.13 -4.47 -11.03
C GLN A 110 4.29 -5.68 -10.65
N ARG A 111 4.81 -6.90 -10.82
CA ARG A 111 4.11 -8.13 -10.41
C ARG A 111 3.81 -8.14 -8.91
N ARG A 112 4.74 -7.65 -8.09
CA ARG A 112 4.59 -7.54 -6.63
C ARG A 112 3.49 -6.54 -6.28
N GLU A 113 3.51 -5.35 -6.87
CA GLU A 113 2.49 -4.33 -6.66
C GLU A 113 1.10 -4.84 -7.08
N GLN A 114 1.01 -5.50 -8.24
CA GLN A 114 -0.23 -6.07 -8.71
C GLN A 114 -0.77 -7.17 -7.78
N ALA A 115 0.10 -8.07 -7.29
CA ALA A 115 -0.31 -9.08 -6.32
C ALA A 115 -0.93 -8.45 -5.08
N TRP A 116 -0.31 -7.37 -4.60
CA TRP A 116 -0.76 -6.63 -3.44
C TRP A 116 -2.12 -5.97 -3.68
N VAL A 117 -2.28 -5.25 -4.79
CA VAL A 117 -3.56 -4.61 -5.14
C VAL A 117 -4.69 -5.64 -5.29
N ASP A 118 -4.46 -6.68 -6.11
CA ASP A 118 -5.46 -7.71 -6.41
C ASP A 118 -5.92 -8.47 -5.14
N THR A 119 -5.02 -8.63 -4.15
CA THR A 119 -5.34 -9.35 -2.91
C THR A 119 -6.00 -8.47 -1.86
N TYR A 120 -5.53 -7.23 -1.68
CA TYR A 120 -5.88 -6.42 -0.51
C TYR A 120 -6.85 -5.25 -0.78
N PHE A 121 -7.04 -4.86 -2.04
CA PHE A 121 -8.01 -3.82 -2.43
C PHE A 121 -9.33 -4.45 -2.90
N THR A 122 -9.80 -5.44 -2.14
CA THR A 122 -11.09 -6.12 -2.34
C THR A 122 -11.86 -6.18 -1.03
N THR A 123 -13.17 -6.39 -1.10
CA THR A 123 -14.02 -6.54 0.09
C THR A 123 -13.92 -7.96 0.67
N ASN A 124 -14.26 -8.12 1.94
CA ASN A 124 -14.23 -9.38 2.71
C ASN A 124 -12.84 -9.92 3.06
N VAL A 125 -11.78 -9.18 2.76
CA VAL A 125 -10.42 -9.49 3.20
C VAL A 125 -10.13 -8.85 4.56
N TRP A 126 -10.80 -7.75 4.87
CA TRP A 126 -10.62 -7.00 6.10
C TRP A 126 -11.74 -7.30 7.10
N GLY A 127 -11.46 -7.08 8.39
CA GLY A 127 -12.49 -7.22 9.43
C GLY A 127 -13.59 -6.16 9.37
N THR A 128 -13.40 -5.08 8.60
CA THR A 128 -14.41 -4.04 8.39
C THR A 128 -14.17 -3.38 7.03
N ASP A 129 -15.17 -3.44 6.16
CA ASP A 129 -15.17 -2.78 4.85
C ASP A 129 -16.19 -1.64 4.83
N ARG A 130 -15.85 -0.53 4.16
CA ARG A 130 -16.78 0.58 3.87
C ARG A 130 -16.73 0.89 2.38
N THR A 131 -17.90 1.02 1.77
CA THR A 131 -18.06 1.25 0.33
C THR A 131 -18.77 2.58 0.08
N GLY A 132 -18.20 3.42 -0.80
CA GLY A 132 -18.85 4.64 -1.27
C GLY A 132 -20.17 4.34 -1.98
N GLY A 133 -21.17 5.19 -1.77
CA GLY A 133 -22.55 4.98 -2.23
C GLY A 133 -23.36 4.00 -1.38
N THR A 134 -22.73 3.30 -0.43
CA THR A 134 -23.41 2.38 0.51
C THR A 134 -23.26 2.86 1.96
N ASN A 135 -22.02 3.04 2.43
CA ASN A 135 -21.70 3.40 3.81
C ASN A 135 -21.37 4.89 3.99
N PHE A 136 -21.08 5.58 2.89
CA PHE A 136 -20.82 7.03 2.84
C PHE A 136 -21.05 7.53 1.42
N THR A 137 -21.26 8.84 1.26
CA THR A 137 -21.39 9.47 -0.07
C THR A 137 -20.04 9.42 -0.78
N VAL A 138 -20.01 9.02 -2.05
CA VAL A 138 -18.80 9.05 -2.88
C VAL A 138 -18.18 10.46 -2.88
N TRP A 139 -16.86 10.54 -2.81
CA TRP A 139 -16.13 11.79 -2.53
C TRP A 139 -16.00 12.73 -3.74
N ASP A 140 -16.52 12.32 -4.90
CA ASP A 140 -16.72 13.18 -6.08
C ASP A 140 -18.03 13.99 -5.98
N ASP A 141 -18.94 13.67 -5.04
CA ASP A 141 -20.08 14.54 -4.70
C ASP A 141 -19.63 15.65 -3.74
N TYR A 142 -19.14 16.74 -4.33
CA TYR A 142 -18.66 17.91 -3.59
C TYR A 142 -19.72 18.63 -2.76
N ALA A 143 -21.01 18.33 -2.93
CA ALA A 143 -22.09 18.99 -2.20
C ALA A 143 -22.51 18.22 -0.94
N ASN A 144 -22.46 16.88 -0.99
CA ASN A 144 -23.03 16.04 0.06
C ASN A 144 -22.02 15.08 0.71
N SER A 145 -20.78 15.00 0.21
CA SER A 145 -19.75 14.17 0.82
C SER A 145 -18.92 14.93 1.87
N ASP A 146 -18.43 14.19 2.86
CA ASP A 146 -17.51 14.71 3.89
C ASP A 146 -16.35 13.71 4.05
N PRO A 147 -15.38 13.74 3.11
CA PRO A 147 -14.23 12.83 3.12
C PRO A 147 -13.42 12.90 4.42
N ILE A 148 -13.36 14.08 5.05
CA ILE A 148 -12.59 14.28 6.29
C ILE A 148 -13.23 13.50 7.44
N ARG A 149 -14.56 13.61 7.59
CA ARG A 149 -15.31 12.88 8.62
C ARG A 149 -15.23 11.38 8.37
N ASP A 150 -15.40 10.95 7.12
CA ASP A 150 -15.35 9.53 6.76
C ASP A 150 -14.00 8.90 7.12
N MET A 151 -12.90 9.55 6.77
CA MET A 151 -11.55 9.09 7.09
C MET A 151 -11.31 9.06 8.60
N ARG A 152 -11.74 10.09 9.35
CA ARG A 152 -11.59 10.13 10.81
C ARG A 152 -12.41 9.06 11.52
N ASP A 153 -13.63 8.80 11.05
CA ASP A 153 -14.47 7.74 11.59
C ASP A 153 -13.83 6.37 11.32
N GLY A 154 -13.19 6.17 10.16
CA GLY A 154 -12.37 4.99 9.88
C GLY A 154 -11.19 4.84 10.85
N VAL A 155 -10.46 5.92 11.12
CA VAL A 155 -9.35 5.94 12.11
C VAL A 155 -9.84 5.54 13.51
N ILE A 156 -10.96 6.09 13.95
CA ILE A 156 -11.55 5.79 15.26
C ILE A 156 -12.03 4.35 15.31
N ALA A 157 -12.68 3.84 14.26
CA ALA A 157 -13.13 2.46 14.18
C ALA A 157 -11.95 1.49 14.28
N MET A 158 -10.86 1.74 13.55
CA MET A 158 -9.64 0.95 13.63
C MET A 158 -9.01 0.99 15.03
N ALA A 159 -8.92 2.18 15.64
CA ALA A 159 -8.36 2.35 16.97
C ALA A 159 -9.18 1.62 18.05
N LYS A 160 -10.51 1.62 17.95
CA LYS A 160 -11.40 0.88 18.86
C LYS A 160 -11.21 -0.63 18.77
N LEU A 161 -10.93 -1.15 17.58
CA LEU A 161 -10.80 -2.59 17.35
C LEU A 161 -9.39 -3.12 17.65
N THR A 162 -8.35 -2.31 17.46
CA THR A 162 -6.95 -2.76 17.53
C THR A 162 -6.18 -2.18 18.73
N ALA A 163 -6.80 -1.27 19.48
CA ALA A 163 -6.16 -0.48 20.53
C ALA A 163 -4.93 0.33 20.05
N LYS A 164 -4.76 0.49 18.73
CA LYS A 164 -3.67 1.25 18.10
C LYS A 164 -4.23 2.19 17.04
N LYS A 165 -3.73 3.42 17.01
CA LYS A 165 -4.08 4.36 15.95
C LYS A 165 -3.42 3.90 14.64
N PRO A 166 -4.13 3.89 13.50
CA PRO A 166 -3.49 3.66 12.20
C PRO A 166 -2.41 4.71 11.92
N ASN A 167 -1.37 4.28 11.22
CA ASN A 167 -0.18 5.08 10.92
C ASN A 167 -0.05 5.45 9.44
N THR A 168 -0.70 4.72 8.54
CA THR A 168 -0.55 4.85 7.09
C THR A 168 -1.92 4.97 6.43
N LEU A 169 -2.07 5.96 5.55
CA LEU A 169 -3.20 6.12 4.65
C LEU A 169 -2.74 5.86 3.22
N ILE A 170 -3.59 5.21 2.43
CA ILE A 170 -3.32 4.96 1.00
C ILE A 170 -4.51 5.49 0.22
N LEU A 171 -4.24 6.30 -0.80
CA LEU A 171 -5.26 6.89 -1.66
C LEU A 171 -4.92 6.59 -3.11
N GLY A 172 -5.91 6.14 -3.89
CA GLY A 172 -5.73 6.02 -5.35
C GLY A 172 -5.54 7.39 -6.00
N PRO A 173 -4.82 7.50 -7.14
CA PRO A 173 -4.58 8.78 -7.81
C PRO A 173 -5.86 9.56 -8.14
N GLU A 174 -6.91 8.87 -8.60
CA GLU A 174 -8.21 9.49 -8.90
C GLU A 174 -8.88 10.04 -7.64
N CYS A 175 -8.84 9.28 -6.54
CA CYS A 175 -9.35 9.75 -5.26
C CYS A 175 -8.55 10.95 -4.75
N TRP A 176 -7.23 10.95 -4.94
CA TRP A 176 -6.38 12.06 -4.55
C TRP A 176 -6.73 13.33 -5.32
N ASP A 177 -6.89 13.24 -6.64
CA ASP A 177 -7.31 14.34 -7.52
C ASP A 177 -8.63 14.97 -7.03
N GLN A 178 -9.64 14.15 -6.76
CA GLN A 178 -10.92 14.63 -6.21
C GLN A 178 -10.77 15.31 -4.85
N LEU A 179 -9.91 14.79 -3.97
CA LEU A 179 -9.68 15.37 -2.63
C LEU A 179 -8.95 16.71 -2.68
N GLN A 180 -8.10 16.94 -3.70
CA GLN A 180 -7.40 18.21 -3.86
C GLN A 180 -8.36 19.36 -4.19
N ASP A 181 -9.41 19.08 -4.97
CA ASP A 181 -10.41 20.06 -5.39
C ASP A 181 -11.66 20.09 -4.48
N HIS A 182 -11.73 19.21 -3.48
CA HIS A 182 -12.90 19.09 -2.61
C HIS A 182 -13.06 20.34 -1.70
N PRO A 183 -14.26 20.97 -1.65
CA PRO A 183 -14.50 22.20 -0.91
C PRO A 183 -14.06 22.18 0.56
N ASP A 184 -14.30 21.07 1.27
CA ASP A 184 -13.91 20.92 2.68
C ASP A 184 -12.41 21.05 2.94
N TYR A 185 -11.57 20.61 1.99
CA TYR A 185 -10.12 20.78 2.10
C TYR A 185 -9.70 22.19 1.70
N LEU A 186 -10.28 22.72 0.62
CA LEU A 186 -10.03 24.08 0.14
C LEU A 186 -10.40 25.13 1.21
N GLU A 187 -11.51 24.97 1.91
CA GLU A 187 -11.94 25.89 2.97
C GLU A 187 -10.95 25.92 4.13
N ARG A 188 -10.34 24.78 4.48
CA ARG A 188 -9.37 24.71 5.58
C ARG A 188 -8.02 25.31 5.24
N ILE A 189 -7.61 25.29 3.97
CA ILE A 189 -6.34 25.89 3.54
C ILE A 189 -6.46 27.37 3.16
N LYS A 190 -7.69 27.88 2.99
CA LYS A 190 -7.98 29.25 2.53
C LYS A 190 -7.26 30.35 3.31
N TYR A 191 -6.99 30.13 4.60
CA TYR A 191 -6.31 31.06 5.49
C TYR A 191 -4.89 30.62 5.89
N THR A 192 -4.36 29.59 5.23
CA THR A 192 -3.02 29.05 5.50
C THR A 192 -2.03 29.49 4.42
N GLU A 193 -0.75 29.58 4.76
CA GLU A 193 0.30 29.99 3.81
C GLU A 193 0.49 28.98 2.66
N LYS A 194 0.10 27.72 2.85
CA LYS A 194 0.14 26.68 1.82
C LYS A 194 -1.21 26.60 1.11
N GLY A 195 -1.36 27.30 0.00
CA GLY A 195 -2.55 27.26 -0.86
C GLY A 195 -2.72 25.98 -1.68
N VAL A 196 -2.12 24.86 -1.28
CA VAL A 196 -2.20 23.57 -1.99
C VAL A 196 -2.47 22.44 -1.01
N VAL A 197 -3.45 21.59 -1.34
CA VAL A 197 -3.71 20.34 -0.62
C VAL A 197 -2.56 19.37 -0.89
N SER A 198 -1.73 19.14 0.13
CA SER A 198 -0.54 18.27 0.07
C SER A 198 -0.72 17.02 0.93
N GLU A 199 0.01 15.95 0.63
CA GLU A 199 -0.05 14.69 1.38
C GLU A 199 0.20 14.89 2.88
N ASP A 200 1.14 15.78 3.23
CA ASP A 200 1.46 16.16 4.60
C ASP A 200 0.28 16.83 5.30
N LEU A 201 -0.43 17.71 4.58
CA LEU A 201 -1.63 18.36 5.11
C LEU A 201 -2.71 17.31 5.41
N ILE A 202 -3.01 16.43 4.47
CA ILE A 202 -4.01 15.36 4.67
C ILE A 202 -3.60 14.44 5.83
N SER A 203 -2.33 14.04 5.87
CA SER A 203 -1.77 13.22 6.95
C SER A 203 -1.96 13.88 8.32
N SER A 204 -1.67 15.18 8.42
CA SER A 204 -1.83 15.95 9.65
C SER A 204 -3.31 16.11 10.06
N LEU A 205 -4.21 16.28 9.08
CA LEU A 205 -5.64 16.52 9.30
C LEU A 205 -6.37 15.29 9.85
N ILE A 206 -5.97 14.11 9.38
CA ILE A 206 -6.49 12.80 9.77
C ILE A 206 -5.70 12.27 10.98
N GLY A 207 -4.46 12.73 11.14
CA GLY A 207 -3.53 12.35 12.19
C GLY A 207 -2.89 10.98 11.96
N VAL A 208 -2.60 10.65 10.71
CA VAL A 208 -1.76 9.51 10.31
C VAL A 208 -0.33 10.00 10.10
N LYS A 209 0.65 9.09 10.16
CA LYS A 209 2.07 9.44 10.01
C LYS A 209 2.45 9.58 8.54
N ASN A 210 1.97 8.67 7.69
CA ASN A 210 2.32 8.63 6.29
C ASN A 210 1.03 8.57 5.44
N THR A 211 1.02 9.28 4.32
CA THR A 211 0.07 9.06 3.23
C THR A 211 0.85 8.61 2.01
N TYR A 212 0.35 7.61 1.30
CA TYR A 212 0.95 7.12 0.06
C TYR A 212 -0.08 7.16 -1.07
N ILE A 213 0.35 7.67 -2.22
CA ILE A 213 -0.45 7.70 -3.45
C ILE A 213 0.33 6.90 -4.50
N PRO A 214 -0.06 5.66 -4.80
CA PRO A 214 0.62 4.86 -5.81
C PRO A 214 0.24 5.38 -7.20
N TRP A 215 1.21 5.91 -7.94
CA TRP A 215 1.04 6.26 -9.35
C TRP A 215 1.44 5.11 -10.29
N SER A 216 1.61 3.89 -9.76
CA SER A 216 1.96 2.74 -10.57
C SER A 216 0.85 2.40 -11.56
N ILE A 217 1.19 2.23 -12.84
CA ILE A 217 0.23 1.93 -13.90
C ILE A 217 0.46 0.51 -14.41
N LYS A 218 -0.62 -0.22 -14.65
CA LYS A 218 -0.61 -1.47 -15.41
C LYS A 218 -1.08 -1.20 -16.82
N ASN A 219 -0.26 -1.53 -17.81
CA ASN A 219 -0.73 -1.60 -19.19
C ASN A 219 -1.63 -2.84 -19.34
N THR A 220 -2.88 -2.64 -19.78
CA THR A 220 -3.85 -3.71 -20.04
C THR A 220 -3.99 -4.05 -21.52
N ALA A 221 -3.19 -3.45 -22.40
CA ALA A 221 -3.18 -3.77 -23.82
C ALA A 221 -2.58 -5.18 -24.05
N ASN A 222 -3.19 -5.94 -24.96
CA ASN A 222 -2.55 -7.14 -25.50
C ASN A 222 -1.31 -6.72 -26.31
N GLU A 223 -0.19 -7.42 -26.13
CA GLU A 223 0.98 -7.26 -27.00
C GLU A 223 0.56 -7.55 -28.45
N GLY A 224 0.60 -6.53 -29.29
CA GLY A 224 0.30 -6.58 -30.72
C GLY A 224 1.33 -5.77 -31.51
#